data_AF-A0A7R6W9L2-F1
#
_entry.id   AF-A0A7R6W9L2-F1
#
_cell.length_a   1.000
_cell.length_b   1.000
_cell.length_c   1.000
_cell.angle_alpha   90.00
_cell.angle_beta   90.00
_cell.angle_gamma   90.00
#
_symmetry.space_group_name_H-M   'P 1'
#
loop_
_entity.id
_entity.type
_entity.pdbx_description
1 polymer ?
#
loop_
_entity_poly.entity_id
_entity_poly.type
_entity_poly.pdbx_seq_one_letter_code
_entity_poly.pdbx_strand_id
1 'polypeptide(L)'
;MKLVKPVLILLAANLVACADKKVDPVSVSAVPAPIAADCVFPNQTIAPGWVCDEPVPGLEVQAVGTAEKSYAGQAYMKDMAKAAALGHLVEQFKVKVAKMVKQYIGTTGMGSTETVDAAASSTIKTISSKTLTGMRVYKTRTGPEGRMYVLVGLDAEKTQALVENAVKTSMKNEKALWQEFKAQKSHDEMAAGIAAMEDE
;
A
#
# COMPACT_ATOMS: atom_id res chain seq x y z
N MET A 1 -36.95 88.37 -4.38
CA MET A 1 -35.58 88.91 -4.20
C MET A 1 -34.94 88.16 -3.04
N LYS A 2 -33.68 87.72 -3.22
CA LYS A 2 -32.71 87.21 -2.23
C LYS A 2 -32.71 85.70 -1.91
N LEU A 3 -31.63 85.07 -2.42
CA LEU A 3 -30.94 83.89 -1.89
C LEU A 3 -30.66 84.04 -0.39
N VAL A 4 -30.69 82.94 0.37
CA VAL A 4 -29.57 82.44 1.21
C VAL A 4 -29.73 80.91 1.42
N LYS A 5 -28.61 80.17 1.33
CA LYS A 5 -28.45 78.71 1.49
C LYS A 5 -28.05 78.30 2.95
N PRO A 6 -28.01 77.00 3.29
CA PRO A 6 -28.36 76.43 4.60
C PRO A 6 -27.18 75.95 5.45
N VAL A 7 -27.41 75.61 6.73
CA VAL A 7 -26.55 74.78 7.63
C VAL A 7 -27.50 74.11 8.68
N LEU A 8 -27.74 72.78 8.61
CA LEU A 8 -27.20 71.69 9.48
C LEU A 8 -28.00 71.56 10.81
N ILE A 9 -28.62 70.45 11.24
CA ILE A 9 -28.05 69.14 11.65
C ILE A 9 -29.19 68.15 12.04
N LEU A 10 -29.01 66.89 11.62
CA LEU A 10 -29.37 65.56 12.19
C LEU A 10 -30.67 65.31 13.01
N LEU A 11 -31.43 64.26 12.63
CA LEU A 11 -31.28 62.86 13.13
C LEU A 11 -32.27 61.94 12.39
N ALA A 12 -31.82 60.91 11.68
CA ALA A 12 -32.67 59.89 11.07
C ALA A 12 -32.20 58.50 11.51
N ALA A 13 -33.03 57.81 12.29
CA ALA A 13 -32.88 56.41 12.60
C ALA A 13 -33.26 55.58 11.37
N ASN A 14 -32.36 54.74 10.87
CA ASN A 14 -32.66 53.77 9.83
C ASN A 14 -32.50 52.35 10.39
N LEU A 15 -33.62 51.63 10.40
CA LEU A 15 -33.67 50.18 10.38
C LEU A 15 -32.97 49.69 9.11
N VAL A 16 -31.99 48.80 9.24
CA VAL A 16 -31.41 48.08 8.09
C VAL A 16 -31.64 46.59 8.27
N ALA A 17 -32.48 46.08 7.39
CA ALA A 17 -32.72 44.68 7.12
C ALA A 17 -31.47 44.02 6.50
N CYS A 18 -31.22 42.76 6.85
CA CYS A 18 -30.18 41.93 6.25
C CYS A 18 -30.50 41.68 4.77
N ALA A 19 -29.56 42.05 3.89
CA ALA A 19 -29.52 41.63 2.50
C ALA A 19 -28.17 40.94 2.24
N ASP A 20 -28.25 39.70 1.79
CA ASP A 20 -27.15 38.86 1.31
C ASP A 20 -26.17 39.62 0.41
N LYS A 21 -24.90 39.69 0.82
CA LYS A 21 -23.79 39.98 -0.07
C LYS A 21 -22.94 38.74 -0.22
N LYS A 22 -23.00 38.20 -1.45
CA LYS A 22 -22.05 37.28 -2.06
C LYS A 22 -20.61 37.72 -1.73
N VAL A 23 -19.89 36.87 -1.02
CA VAL A 23 -18.47 37.04 -0.71
C VAL A 23 -17.70 36.32 -1.81
N ASP A 24 -16.99 37.07 -2.65
CA ASP A 24 -16.01 36.50 -3.57
C ASP A 24 -14.85 35.89 -2.76
N PRO A 25 -14.45 34.64 -3.01
CA PRO A 25 -13.37 34.01 -2.24
C PRO A 25 -12.04 34.68 -2.57
N VAL A 26 -11.37 35.17 -1.52
CA VAL A 26 -9.98 35.62 -1.54
C VAL A 26 -9.11 34.46 -2.04
N SER A 27 -8.47 34.65 -3.20
CA SER A 27 -7.44 33.74 -3.71
C SER A 27 -6.22 33.82 -2.79
N VAL A 28 -6.15 32.92 -1.82
CA VAL A 28 -4.94 32.67 -1.04
C VAL A 28 -3.93 32.05 -2.01
N SER A 29 -3.04 32.89 -2.52
CA SER A 29 -1.86 32.50 -3.26
C SER A 29 -1.15 31.43 -2.44
N ALA A 30 -1.11 30.20 -2.97
CA ALA A 30 -0.45 29.07 -2.33
C ALA A 30 1.02 29.42 -2.10
N VAL A 31 1.36 29.73 -0.85
CA VAL A 31 2.73 29.57 -0.37
C VAL A 31 2.97 28.06 -0.42
N PRO A 32 3.90 27.55 -1.25
CA PRO A 32 4.23 26.14 -1.17
C PRO A 32 4.77 25.90 0.24
N ALA A 33 4.07 25.07 1.00
CA ALA A 33 4.62 24.52 2.23
C ALA A 33 5.99 23.90 1.89
N PRO A 34 7.00 24.06 2.76
CA PRO A 34 8.28 23.39 2.53
C PRO A 34 7.99 21.89 2.49
N ILE A 35 8.23 21.27 1.33
CA ILE A 35 8.30 19.82 1.17
C ILE A 35 9.49 19.38 2.03
N ALA A 36 9.24 19.11 3.31
CA ALA A 36 10.13 18.25 4.06
C ALA A 36 10.21 16.95 3.26
N ALA A 37 11.41 16.47 2.94
CA ALA A 37 11.52 15.13 2.40
C ALA A 37 11.04 14.18 3.51
N ASP A 38 9.83 13.64 3.37
CA ASP A 38 9.23 12.76 4.39
C ASP A 38 10.06 11.49 4.63
N CYS A 39 10.92 11.13 3.66
CA CYS A 39 11.86 10.01 3.75
C CYS A 39 13.31 10.50 3.92
N VAL A 40 13.95 10.07 5.00
CA VAL A 40 15.36 10.35 5.31
C VAL A 40 16.12 9.09 5.67
N PHE A 41 17.42 9.06 5.36
CA PHE A 41 18.33 8.07 5.92
C PHE A 41 18.49 8.28 7.43
N PRO A 42 19.02 7.29 8.17
CA PRO A 42 19.27 7.41 9.61
C PRO A 42 20.12 8.62 10.01
N ASN A 43 20.97 9.13 9.12
CA ASN A 43 21.77 10.33 9.34
C ASN A 43 21.04 11.64 8.98
N GLN A 44 19.72 11.61 8.79
CA GLN A 44 18.85 12.74 8.45
C GLN A 44 19.09 13.37 7.08
N THR A 45 19.83 12.71 6.20
CA THR A 45 19.93 13.14 4.81
C THR A 45 18.76 12.61 3.99
N ILE A 46 18.38 13.35 2.94
CA ILE A 46 17.25 13.00 2.07
C ILE A 46 17.48 11.63 1.44
N ALA A 47 16.50 10.74 1.61
CA ALA A 47 16.49 9.43 0.97
C ALA A 47 15.46 9.40 -0.17
N PRO A 48 15.68 8.60 -1.22
CA PRO A 48 14.62 8.31 -2.18
C PRO A 48 13.45 7.64 -1.45
N GLY A 49 12.21 8.02 -1.77
CA GLY A 49 11.02 7.55 -1.07
C GLY A 49 10.87 6.03 -0.95
N TRP A 50 11.27 5.28 -1.98
CA TRP A 50 11.24 3.81 -1.95
C TRP A 50 12.08 3.20 -0.82
N VAL A 51 13.05 3.92 -0.24
CA VAL A 51 13.82 3.46 0.93
C VAL A 51 12.94 3.40 2.18
N CYS A 52 11.90 4.24 2.25
CA CYS A 52 10.90 4.27 3.30
C CYS A 52 9.59 3.60 2.85
N ASP A 53 9.70 2.56 2.02
CA ASP A 53 8.58 1.76 1.52
C ASP A 53 7.55 2.50 0.65
N GLU A 54 7.88 3.69 0.13
CA GLU A 54 6.99 4.39 -0.82
C GLU A 54 6.71 3.51 -2.06
N PRO A 55 5.44 3.34 -2.48
CA PRO A 55 5.08 2.50 -3.62
C PRO A 55 5.83 2.88 -4.90
N VAL A 56 6.40 1.88 -5.57
CA VAL A 56 7.05 2.06 -6.87
C VAL A 56 6.08 1.62 -7.98
N PRO A 57 5.81 2.48 -8.99
CA PRO A 57 4.92 2.12 -10.09
C PRO A 57 5.31 0.81 -10.77
N GLY A 58 4.31 -0.04 -11.01
CA GLY A 58 4.47 -1.35 -11.64
C GLY A 58 4.84 -2.49 -10.68
N LEU A 59 5.03 -2.22 -9.39
CA LEU A 59 5.13 -3.25 -8.36
C LEU A 59 3.83 -3.37 -7.59
N GLU A 60 3.30 -4.58 -7.52
CA GLU A 60 2.08 -4.92 -6.77
C GLU A 60 2.42 -5.20 -5.31
N VAL A 61 3.49 -5.96 -5.10
CA VAL A 61 4.04 -6.23 -3.77
C VAL A 61 5.51 -5.88 -3.80
N GLN A 62 5.94 -5.07 -2.84
CA GLN A 62 7.33 -4.65 -2.72
C GLN A 62 7.79 -4.69 -1.26
N ALA A 63 9.09 -4.77 -1.06
CA ALA A 63 9.68 -4.62 0.25
C ALA A 63 11.13 -4.14 0.17
N VAL A 64 11.54 -3.38 1.17
CA VAL A 64 12.91 -2.94 1.35
C VAL A 64 13.62 -3.82 2.37
N GLY A 65 14.87 -4.17 2.06
CA GLY A 65 15.79 -4.77 3.01
C GLY A 65 17.03 -3.92 3.17
N THR A 66 17.60 -3.94 4.37
CA THR A 66 18.77 -3.16 4.73
C THR A 66 19.87 -4.09 5.24
N ALA A 67 21.12 -3.77 4.94
CA ALA A 67 22.29 -4.41 5.54
C ALA A 67 23.24 -3.35 6.08
N GLU A 68 23.79 -3.63 7.27
CA GLU A 68 24.78 -2.77 7.89
C GLU A 68 26.07 -2.71 7.08
N LYS A 69 26.79 -1.59 7.25
CA LYS A 69 28.11 -1.40 6.66
C LYS A 69 29.04 -2.55 7.07
N SER A 70 29.64 -3.22 6.10
CA SER A 70 30.52 -4.37 6.34
C SER A 70 31.83 -4.25 5.56
N TYR A 71 32.92 -4.70 6.19
CA TYR A 71 34.24 -4.82 5.54
C TYR A 71 34.31 -5.96 4.53
N ALA A 72 33.32 -6.86 4.50
CA ALA A 72 33.20 -7.94 3.51
C ALA A 72 32.84 -7.42 2.09
N GLY A 73 32.62 -6.11 1.94
CA GLY A 73 32.44 -5.46 0.64
C GLY A 73 30.98 -5.32 0.20
N GLN A 74 30.80 -4.62 -0.93
CA GLN A 74 29.48 -4.21 -1.43
C GLN A 74 28.61 -5.39 -1.87
N ALA A 75 29.20 -6.43 -2.45
CA ALA A 75 28.47 -7.63 -2.88
C ALA A 75 27.82 -8.35 -1.68
N TYR A 76 28.60 -8.56 -0.61
CA TYR A 76 28.10 -9.16 0.62
C TYR A 76 26.95 -8.35 1.22
N MET A 77 27.11 -7.02 1.35
CA MET A 77 26.04 -6.17 1.88
C MET A 77 24.78 -6.22 1.01
N LYS A 78 24.93 -6.27 -0.33
CA LYS A 78 23.80 -6.41 -1.25
C LYS A 78 23.07 -7.73 -1.06
N ASP A 79 23.79 -8.84 -0.89
CA ASP A 79 23.18 -10.15 -0.66
C ASP A 79 22.44 -10.21 0.67
N MET A 80 23.01 -9.64 1.74
CA MET A 80 22.35 -9.53 3.04
C MET A 80 21.10 -8.66 2.99
N ALA A 81 21.18 -7.48 2.36
CA ALA A 81 20.04 -6.59 2.21
C ALA A 81 18.94 -7.24 1.34
N LYS A 82 19.32 -7.93 0.27
CA LYS A 82 18.38 -8.70 -0.57
C LYS A 82 17.69 -9.80 0.22
N ALA A 83 18.41 -10.54 1.07
CA ALA A 83 17.83 -11.59 1.90
C ALA A 83 16.82 -11.02 2.90
N ALA A 84 17.16 -9.90 3.56
CA ALA A 84 16.23 -9.18 4.44
C ALA A 84 14.98 -8.70 3.67
N ALA A 85 15.17 -8.11 2.48
CA ALA A 85 14.09 -7.61 1.63
C ALA A 85 13.13 -8.73 1.22
N LEU A 86 13.68 -9.90 0.84
CA LEU A 86 12.88 -11.08 0.52
C LEU A 86 12.09 -11.59 1.73
N GLY A 87 12.69 -11.58 2.93
CA GLY A 87 11.97 -11.91 4.17
C GLY A 87 10.75 -11.01 4.38
N HIS A 88 10.93 -9.70 4.25
CA HIS A 88 9.83 -8.74 4.33
C HIS A 88 8.79 -8.94 3.23
N LEU A 89 9.23 -9.17 1.98
CA LEU A 89 8.33 -9.41 0.85
C LEU A 89 7.45 -10.64 1.05
N VAL A 90 7.99 -11.72 1.62
CA VAL A 90 7.21 -12.93 1.96
C VAL A 90 6.10 -12.61 2.94
N GLU A 91 6.37 -11.81 3.98
CA GLU A 91 5.34 -11.47 4.96
C GLU A 91 4.27 -10.55 4.37
N GLN A 92 4.65 -9.55 3.56
CA GLN A 92 3.68 -8.71 2.84
C GLN A 92 2.81 -9.55 1.89
N PHE A 93 3.43 -10.48 1.15
CA PHE A 93 2.72 -11.36 0.24
C PHE A 93 1.75 -12.31 0.97
N LYS A 94 2.13 -12.84 2.14
CA LYS A 94 1.22 -13.65 2.99
C LYS A 94 0.00 -12.86 3.44
N VAL A 95 0.20 -11.62 3.88
CA VAL A 95 -0.92 -10.74 4.29
C VAL A 95 -1.89 -10.52 3.13
N LYS A 96 -1.36 -10.20 1.94
CA LYS A 96 -2.17 -10.04 0.72
C LYS A 96 -2.94 -11.30 0.37
N VAL A 97 -2.28 -12.46 0.31
CA VAL A 97 -2.92 -13.74 0.01
C VAL A 97 -4.01 -14.08 1.03
N ALA A 98 -3.75 -13.86 2.33
CA ALA A 98 -4.75 -14.07 3.36
C ALA A 98 -5.97 -13.18 3.15
N LYS A 99 -5.79 -11.89 2.83
CA LYS A 99 -6.88 -10.96 2.51
C LYS A 99 -7.70 -11.45 1.31
N MET A 100 -7.03 -11.81 0.21
CA MET A 100 -7.69 -12.29 -1.02
C MET A 100 -8.52 -13.56 -0.78
N VAL A 101 -7.97 -14.55 -0.06
CA VAL A 101 -8.69 -15.78 0.30
C VAL A 101 -9.93 -15.46 1.14
N LYS A 102 -9.77 -14.62 2.18
CA LYS A 102 -10.88 -14.23 3.06
C LYS A 102 -11.97 -13.48 2.31
N GLN A 103 -11.60 -12.51 1.47
CA GLN A 103 -12.56 -11.72 0.70
C GLN A 103 -13.33 -12.58 -0.31
N TYR A 104 -12.65 -13.46 -1.05
CA TYR A 104 -13.32 -14.33 -2.02
C TYR A 104 -14.31 -15.29 -1.34
N ILE A 105 -13.89 -15.96 -0.28
CA ILE A 105 -14.73 -16.91 0.44
C ILE A 105 -15.89 -16.19 1.16
N GLY A 106 -15.62 -15.04 1.77
CA GLY A 106 -16.64 -14.23 2.44
C GLY A 106 -17.71 -13.69 1.48
N THR A 107 -17.32 -13.19 0.30
CA THR A 107 -18.26 -12.65 -0.70
C THR A 107 -19.09 -13.74 -1.38
N THR A 108 -18.57 -14.96 -1.50
CA THR A 108 -19.31 -16.11 -2.03
C THR A 108 -20.22 -16.76 -0.99
N GLY A 109 -20.16 -16.33 0.28
CA GLY A 109 -20.97 -16.89 1.37
C GLY A 109 -20.61 -18.34 1.71
N MET A 110 -19.39 -18.79 1.37
CA MET A 110 -18.94 -20.15 1.60
C MET A 110 -18.29 -20.26 2.98
N GLY A 111 -18.72 -21.24 3.79
CA GLY A 111 -18.08 -21.58 5.08
C GLY A 111 -18.39 -20.62 6.24
N SER A 112 -18.05 -21.06 7.46
CA SER A 112 -18.07 -20.22 8.67
C SER A 112 -16.81 -19.36 8.76
N THR A 113 -16.82 -18.30 9.56
CA THR A 113 -15.64 -17.44 9.80
C THR A 113 -14.39 -18.24 10.20
N GLU A 114 -14.55 -19.25 11.07
CA GLU A 114 -13.46 -20.12 11.51
C GLU A 114 -12.88 -20.94 10.35
N THR A 115 -13.74 -21.46 9.47
CA THR A 115 -13.28 -22.19 8.29
C THR A 115 -12.57 -21.26 7.31
N VAL A 116 -13.09 -20.04 7.07
CA VAL A 116 -12.45 -19.03 6.22
C VAL A 116 -11.04 -18.69 6.73
N ASP A 117 -10.91 -18.49 8.05
CA ASP A 117 -9.61 -18.22 8.67
C ASP A 117 -8.65 -19.42 8.57
N ALA A 118 -9.17 -20.64 8.68
CA ALA A 118 -8.39 -21.86 8.46
C ALA A 118 -7.91 -21.99 7.00
N ALA A 119 -8.73 -21.61 6.01
CA ALA A 119 -8.34 -21.61 4.59
C ALA A 119 -7.29 -20.55 4.25
N ALA A 120 -7.42 -19.34 4.81
CA ALA A 120 -6.39 -18.33 4.70
C ALA A 120 -5.08 -18.82 5.35
N SER A 121 -5.18 -19.39 6.56
CA SER A 121 -4.03 -19.92 7.31
C SER A 121 -3.33 -21.09 6.59
N SER A 122 -4.09 -22.02 6.02
CA SER A 122 -3.51 -23.12 5.24
C SER A 122 -2.80 -22.62 3.99
N THR A 123 -3.35 -21.60 3.33
CA THR A 123 -2.74 -21.00 2.14
C THR A 123 -1.43 -20.27 2.47
N ILE A 124 -1.38 -19.46 3.52
CA ILE A 124 -0.13 -18.78 3.88
C ILE A 124 0.98 -19.74 4.33
N LYS A 125 0.63 -20.94 4.84
CA LYS A 125 1.62 -21.98 5.17
C LYS A 125 2.34 -22.54 3.94
N THR A 126 1.73 -22.46 2.75
CA THR A 126 2.40 -22.89 1.51
C THR A 126 3.39 -21.86 1.00
N ILE A 127 3.39 -20.64 1.56
CA ILE A 127 4.19 -19.51 1.09
C ILE A 127 5.51 -19.44 1.85
N SER A 128 6.60 -19.44 1.11
CA SER A 128 7.94 -19.21 1.64
C SER A 128 8.80 -18.44 0.62
N SER A 129 10.01 -18.04 1.02
CA SER A 129 10.97 -17.41 0.11
C SER A 129 11.29 -18.26 -1.12
N LYS A 130 11.18 -19.59 -1.02
CA LYS A 130 11.38 -20.52 -2.15
C LYS A 130 10.24 -20.50 -3.15
N THR A 131 9.02 -20.14 -2.72
CA THR A 131 7.84 -20.13 -3.60
C THR A 131 7.66 -18.80 -4.32
N LEU A 132 8.30 -17.71 -3.85
CA LEU A 132 8.30 -16.41 -4.54
C LEU A 132 9.26 -16.38 -5.75
N THR A 133 9.05 -17.30 -6.67
CA THR A 133 9.77 -17.33 -7.94
C THR A 133 9.38 -16.10 -8.78
N GLY A 134 10.35 -15.48 -9.45
CA GLY A 134 10.11 -14.27 -10.25
C GLY A 134 10.21 -12.94 -9.50
N MET A 135 10.42 -12.95 -8.17
CA MET A 135 10.86 -11.74 -7.45
C MET A 135 12.18 -11.23 -8.03
N ARG A 136 12.29 -9.91 -8.22
CA ARG A 136 13.50 -9.25 -8.71
C ARG A 136 13.96 -8.15 -7.76
N VAL A 137 15.26 -7.85 -7.79
CA VAL A 137 15.81 -6.63 -7.22
C VAL A 137 15.56 -5.50 -8.23
N TYR A 138 14.87 -4.44 -7.80
CA TYR A 138 14.54 -3.29 -8.65
C TYR A 138 15.45 -2.10 -8.41
N LYS A 139 15.83 -1.86 -7.15
CA LYS A 139 16.69 -0.74 -6.78
C LYS A 139 17.71 -1.18 -5.74
N THR A 140 18.87 -0.54 -5.77
CA THR A 140 19.93 -0.73 -4.79
C THR A 140 20.58 0.63 -4.54
N ARG A 141 20.82 0.97 -3.27
CA ARG A 141 21.44 2.24 -2.87
C ARG A 141 22.26 2.05 -1.62
N THR A 142 23.47 2.58 -1.62
CA THR A 142 24.24 2.77 -0.39
C THR A 142 23.87 4.12 0.21
N GLY A 143 23.43 4.13 1.47
CA GLY A 143 23.20 5.36 2.20
C GLY A 143 24.51 6.03 2.60
N PRO A 144 24.51 7.32 2.94
CA PRO A 144 25.70 8.05 3.37
C PRO A 144 26.33 7.52 4.67
N GLU A 145 25.56 6.84 5.50
CA GLU A 145 26.04 6.08 6.67
C GLU A 145 26.75 4.77 6.29
N GLY A 146 26.63 4.36 5.01
CA GLY A 146 27.28 3.19 4.45
C GLY A 146 26.46 1.90 4.52
N ARG A 147 25.19 1.96 4.94
CA ARG A 147 24.29 0.80 4.84
C ARG A 147 23.88 0.58 3.40
N MET A 148 23.58 -0.66 3.08
CA MET A 148 23.02 -1.04 1.79
C MET A 148 21.51 -1.21 1.90
N TYR A 149 20.78 -0.55 1.02
CA TYR A 149 19.32 -0.66 0.86
C TYR A 149 19.01 -1.34 -0.46
N VAL A 150 18.13 -2.34 -0.43
CA VAL A 150 17.70 -3.10 -1.61
C VAL A 150 16.18 -3.16 -1.64
N LEU A 151 15.60 -2.73 -2.76
CA LEU A 151 14.18 -2.92 -3.06
C LEU A 151 14.01 -4.19 -3.87
N VAL A 152 13.13 -5.08 -3.39
CA VAL A 152 12.62 -6.21 -4.17
C VAL A 152 11.13 -6.05 -4.41
N GLY A 153 10.61 -6.72 -5.43
CA GLY A 153 9.17 -6.74 -5.65
C GLY A 153 8.71 -7.77 -6.68
N LEU A 154 7.40 -7.81 -6.83
CA LEU A 154 6.63 -8.60 -7.78
C LEU A 154 5.69 -7.65 -8.52
N ASP A 155 5.57 -7.83 -9.84
CA ASP A 155 4.51 -7.17 -10.62
C ASP A 155 3.15 -7.87 -10.39
N ALA A 156 2.08 -7.28 -10.90
CA ALA A 156 0.72 -7.79 -10.72
C ALA A 156 0.54 -9.20 -11.31
N GLU A 157 1.07 -9.45 -12.52
CA GLU A 157 0.96 -10.75 -13.19
C GLU A 157 1.63 -11.87 -12.37
N LYS A 158 2.87 -11.62 -11.90
CA LYS A 158 3.59 -12.58 -11.05
C LYS A 158 2.92 -12.76 -9.70
N THR A 159 2.40 -11.68 -9.12
CA THR A 159 1.65 -11.75 -7.85
C THR A 159 0.42 -12.65 -8.01
N GLN A 160 -0.40 -12.43 -9.04
CA GLN A 160 -1.58 -13.23 -9.33
C GLN A 160 -1.23 -14.71 -9.52
N ALA A 161 -0.23 -15.00 -10.37
CA ALA A 161 0.20 -16.38 -10.62
C ALA A 161 0.70 -17.08 -9.35
N LEU A 162 1.39 -16.35 -8.46
CA LEU A 162 1.87 -16.91 -7.19
C LEU A 162 0.72 -17.15 -6.20
N VAL A 163 -0.27 -16.25 -6.15
CA VAL A 163 -1.48 -16.44 -5.32
C VAL A 163 -2.22 -17.70 -5.77
N GLU A 164 -2.50 -17.82 -7.07
CA GLU A 164 -3.19 -18.98 -7.63
C GLU A 164 -2.46 -20.28 -7.29
N ASN A 165 -1.14 -20.31 -7.46
CA ASN A 165 -0.33 -21.48 -7.13
C ASN A 165 -0.33 -21.82 -5.63
N ALA A 166 -0.28 -20.82 -4.75
CA ALA A 166 -0.35 -21.01 -3.31
C ALA A 166 -1.70 -21.63 -2.90
N VAL A 167 -2.80 -21.09 -3.44
CA VAL A 167 -4.16 -21.60 -3.19
C VAL A 167 -4.31 -23.03 -3.71
N LYS A 168 -3.90 -23.31 -4.96
CA LYS A 168 -3.95 -24.68 -5.52
C LYS A 168 -3.14 -25.66 -4.68
N THR A 169 -1.97 -25.26 -4.22
CA THR A 169 -1.12 -26.09 -3.36
C THR A 169 -1.81 -26.34 -2.02
N SER A 170 -2.40 -25.32 -1.41
CA SER A 170 -3.18 -25.45 -0.18
C SER A 170 -4.34 -26.43 -0.34
N MET A 171 -5.13 -26.30 -1.41
CA MET A 171 -6.23 -27.21 -1.73
C MET A 171 -5.81 -28.66 -1.91
N LYS A 172 -4.62 -28.88 -2.50
CA LYS A 172 -4.05 -30.22 -2.66
C LYS A 172 -3.59 -30.82 -1.33
N ASN A 173 -3.02 -30.00 -0.46
CA ASN A 173 -2.47 -30.43 0.84
C ASN A 173 -3.56 -30.60 1.90
N GLU A 174 -4.59 -29.74 1.91
CA GLU A 174 -5.62 -29.64 2.95
C GLU A 174 -7.01 -29.96 2.39
N LYS A 175 -7.13 -31.07 1.65
CA LYS A 175 -8.35 -31.42 0.91
C LYS A 175 -9.61 -31.40 1.76
N ALA A 176 -9.55 -31.96 2.98
CA ALA A 176 -10.70 -32.06 3.88
C ALA A 176 -11.23 -30.67 4.26
N LEU A 177 -10.34 -29.74 4.63
CA LEU A 177 -10.67 -28.34 4.88
C LEU A 177 -11.34 -27.72 3.64
N TRP A 178 -10.77 -27.96 2.46
CA TRP A 178 -11.30 -27.36 1.23
C TRP A 178 -12.62 -28.00 0.74
N GLN A 179 -12.98 -29.22 1.16
CA GLN A 179 -14.30 -29.81 0.89
C GLN A 179 -15.44 -29.08 1.60
N GLU A 180 -15.17 -28.43 2.74
CA GLU A 180 -16.19 -27.70 3.50
C GLU A 180 -16.70 -26.46 2.75
N PHE A 181 -15.90 -25.90 1.85
CA PHE A 181 -16.31 -24.78 1.00
C PHE A 181 -17.25 -25.18 -0.14
N LYS A 182 -17.64 -26.47 -0.27
CA LYS A 182 -18.68 -27.03 -1.17
C LYS A 182 -18.98 -26.18 -2.41
N ALA A 183 -17.97 -25.83 -3.17
CA ALA A 183 -18.17 -24.98 -4.33
C ALA A 183 -18.75 -25.80 -5.49
N GLN A 184 -19.71 -25.22 -6.22
CA GLN A 184 -20.10 -25.69 -7.56
C GLN A 184 -18.99 -25.48 -8.61
N LYS A 185 -17.87 -24.86 -8.21
CA LYS A 185 -16.71 -24.51 -9.03
C LYS A 185 -15.56 -25.48 -8.79
N SER A 186 -14.75 -25.71 -9.83
CA SER A 186 -13.53 -26.51 -9.69
C SER A 186 -12.51 -25.80 -8.77
N HIS A 187 -11.58 -26.56 -8.17
CA HIS A 187 -10.48 -25.97 -7.41
C HIS A 187 -9.67 -24.96 -8.24
N ASP A 188 -9.56 -25.19 -9.55
CA ASP A 188 -8.88 -24.27 -10.47
C ASP A 188 -9.65 -22.96 -10.63
N GLU A 189 -10.97 -23.02 -10.80
CA GLU A 189 -11.82 -21.82 -10.87
C GLU A 189 -11.81 -21.03 -9.57
N MET A 190 -11.80 -21.72 -8.42
CA MET A 190 -11.70 -21.05 -7.12
C MET A 190 -10.34 -20.38 -6.95
N ALA A 191 -9.25 -21.06 -7.29
CA ALA A 191 -7.91 -20.48 -7.18
C ALA A 191 -7.73 -19.28 -8.12
N ALA A 192 -8.23 -19.36 -9.36
CA ALA A 192 -8.22 -18.24 -10.29
C ALA A 192 -9.10 -17.08 -9.80
N GLY A 193 -10.27 -17.38 -9.25
CA GLY A 193 -11.17 -16.38 -8.66
C GLY A 193 -10.55 -15.65 -7.47
N ILE A 194 -9.88 -16.39 -6.57
CA ILE A 194 -9.12 -15.78 -5.46
C ILE A 194 -7.99 -14.92 -6.01
N ALA A 195 -7.22 -15.41 -6.98
CA ALA A 195 -6.09 -14.68 -7.55
C ALA A 195 -6.50 -13.41 -8.31
N ALA A 196 -7.73 -13.36 -8.83
CA ALA A 196 -8.30 -12.19 -9.49
C ALA A 196 -8.92 -11.16 -8.52
N MET A 197 -8.91 -11.41 -7.21
CA MET A 197 -9.35 -10.42 -6.23
C MET A 197 -8.40 -9.22 -6.24
N GLU A 198 -8.91 -8.04 -6.57
CA GLU A 198 -8.15 -6.80 -6.48
C GLU A 198 -8.10 -6.33 -5.02
N ASP A 199 -6.98 -5.76 -4.61
CA ASP A 199 -6.93 -4.99 -3.36
C ASP A 199 -7.63 -3.66 -3.61
N GLU A 200 -8.94 -3.61 -3.34
CA GLU A 200 -9.64 -2.35 -3.06
C GLU A 200 -9.02 -1.65 -1.85
#